data_AF-A0A355ESS1-F1
#
_entry.id   AF-A0A355ESS1-F1
#
_cell.length_a   1.000
_cell.length_b   1.000
_cell.length_c   1.000
_cell.angle_alpha   90.00
_cell.angle_beta   90.00
_cell.angle_gamma   90.00
#
_symmetry.space_group_name_H-M   'P 1'
#
loop_
_entity.id
_entity.type
_entity.pdbx_description
1 polymer ?
#
loop_
_entity_poly.entity_id
_entity_poly.type
_entity_poly.pdbx_seq_one_letter_code
_entity_poly.pdbx_strand_id
1 'polypeptide(L)'
;ILSSYVLMRQFFRRIKTYDDKILTQLVKFYIYVQRGGPWPPDRLDKVDFLLARLSEVEDDRTGDLMLSDTPRLTEIYQGLWAMLGAETPSREVVEMYRRQIDAIRGEVAQMDTIDRLNEAGLVRVYRDMKHDLGALYFHPELLLSIQDTNLAFRSRIERIYRQEERRIVAEYQRVFELEREVPVDRELDVELGEFRQEIERFERKLQSQEFKLEDIAQIRQRVRELLPRLTAADHGRLEPRSQPLHHLVTPTTGEHILNASAQAAEAPLEQHEEVLGDGYRRLLDALREVNPELAAERVVLSPDIFPLRLEPREVTAHRRLFGRKPCDRHLEQFLLEAAALRIRLNEEAQEISGILDETSMTGESPAFVRARAAARLADAYLWRFSHVMTQAGLQADLSEIRQLEVLRMRLMRDYSGLWLLVWKPFFNRRPGTTLA
;
A
#
# COMPACT_ATOMS: atom_id res chain seq x y z
N ILE A 1 -16.68 9.95 -4.61
CA ILE A 1 -16.04 10.93 -3.69
C ILE A 1 -15.15 10.20 -2.66
N LEU A 2 -15.65 9.20 -1.92
CA LEU A 2 -14.84 8.33 -1.04
C LEU A 2 -13.68 7.59 -1.74
N SER A 3 -13.84 7.18 -3.01
CA SER A 3 -12.82 6.44 -3.79
C SER A 3 -11.58 7.28 -4.16
N SER A 4 -11.72 8.59 -4.37
CA SER A 4 -10.58 9.49 -4.66
C SER A 4 -9.71 9.73 -3.40
N TYR A 5 -10.34 9.70 -2.23
CA TYR A 5 -9.69 9.87 -0.93
C TYR A 5 -8.77 8.70 -0.57
N VAL A 6 -9.19 7.47 -0.88
CA VAL A 6 -8.41 6.25 -0.66
C VAL A 6 -7.23 6.16 -1.64
N LEU A 7 -7.45 6.56 -2.91
CA LEU A 7 -6.42 6.63 -3.94
C LEU A 7 -5.27 7.60 -3.58
N MET A 8 -5.60 8.81 -3.13
CA MET A 8 -4.61 9.78 -2.64
C MET A 8 -3.89 9.26 -1.41
N ARG A 9 -4.62 8.68 -0.45
CA ARG A 9 -4.01 8.08 0.76
C ARG A 9 -2.99 6.99 0.42
N GLN A 10 -3.25 6.14 -0.57
CA GLN A 10 -2.33 5.09 -1.01
C GLN A 10 -1.13 5.65 -1.80
N PHE A 11 -1.36 6.64 -2.68
CA PHE A 11 -0.31 7.35 -3.41
C PHE A 11 0.69 8.03 -2.45
N PHE A 12 0.20 8.79 -1.47
CA PHE A 12 1.04 9.47 -0.50
C PHE A 12 1.56 8.55 0.62
N ARG A 13 0.95 7.38 0.87
CA ARG A 13 1.57 6.32 1.69
C ARG A 13 2.91 5.90 1.09
N ARG A 14 3.02 5.76 -0.24
CA ARG A 14 4.26 5.45 -0.96
C ARG A 14 5.24 6.64 -1.06
N ILE A 15 4.81 7.87 -0.76
CA ILE A 15 5.65 9.09 -0.70
C ILE A 15 6.37 9.25 0.66
N LYS A 16 6.17 8.37 1.66
CA LYS A 16 6.96 8.40 2.93
C LYS A 16 8.47 8.38 2.68
N THR A 17 8.89 7.83 1.56
CA THR A 17 10.30 7.70 1.18
C THR A 17 10.85 8.95 0.48
N TYR A 18 10.01 9.94 0.13
CA TYR A 18 10.36 11.00 -0.81
C TYR A 18 10.10 12.42 -0.26
N ASP A 19 11.17 12.99 0.28
CA ASP A 19 11.49 14.40 0.52
C ASP A 19 10.39 15.29 1.14
N ASP A 20 10.51 15.54 2.44
CA ASP A 20 9.68 16.45 3.24
C ASP A 20 9.51 17.86 2.62
N LYS A 21 10.46 18.28 1.78
CA LYS A 21 10.34 19.52 1.01
C LYS A 21 9.13 19.49 0.07
N ILE A 22 8.87 18.36 -0.59
CA ILE A 22 7.75 18.21 -1.53
C ILE A 22 6.42 18.28 -0.77
N LEU A 23 6.30 17.54 0.33
CA LEU A 23 5.10 17.58 1.19
C LEU A 23 4.84 19.00 1.70
N THR A 24 5.88 19.68 2.15
CA THR A 24 5.79 21.08 2.60
C THR A 24 5.35 22.03 1.48
N GLN A 25 5.87 21.86 0.25
CA GLN A 25 5.47 22.68 -0.89
C GLN A 25 4.02 22.42 -1.32
N LEU A 26 3.55 21.17 -1.25
CA LEU A 26 2.14 20.85 -1.52
C LEU A 26 1.21 21.49 -0.50
N VAL A 27 1.57 21.45 0.79
CA VAL A 27 0.79 22.14 1.84
C VAL A 27 0.76 23.65 1.58
N LYS A 28 1.91 24.25 1.26
CA LYS A 28 2.00 25.68 0.88
C LYS A 28 1.14 26.01 -0.34
N PHE A 29 1.10 25.15 -1.34
CA PHE A 29 0.23 25.32 -2.51
C PHE A 29 -1.26 25.34 -2.12
N TYR A 30 -1.71 24.39 -1.30
CA TYR A 30 -3.12 24.37 -0.85
C TYR A 30 -3.49 25.60 0.00
N ILE A 31 -2.56 26.09 0.83
CA ILE A 31 -2.72 27.35 1.57
C ILE A 31 -2.76 28.55 0.61
N TYR A 32 -1.84 28.62 -0.36
CA TYR A 32 -1.75 29.74 -1.30
C TYR A 32 -2.98 29.86 -2.21
N VAL A 33 -3.53 28.72 -2.66
CA VAL A 33 -4.73 28.67 -3.51
C VAL A 33 -6.01 28.96 -2.71
N GLN A 34 -5.99 28.81 -1.39
CA GLN A 34 -7.07 29.25 -0.51
C GLN A 34 -6.96 30.76 -0.25
N ARG A 35 -7.53 31.57 -1.15
CA ARG A 35 -7.66 33.02 -0.94
C ARG A 35 -9.08 33.40 -0.56
N GLY A 36 -9.28 33.64 0.74
CA GLY A 36 -10.51 34.18 1.32
C GLY A 36 -11.63 33.14 1.53
N GLY A 37 -12.37 33.31 2.63
CA GLY A 37 -13.49 32.45 3.02
C GLY A 37 -13.11 31.22 3.88
N PRO A 38 -14.11 30.52 4.42
CA PRO A 38 -13.89 29.34 5.26
C PRO A 38 -13.22 28.21 4.47
N TRP A 39 -12.44 27.39 5.18
CA TRP A 39 -11.77 26.24 4.59
C TRP A 39 -12.79 25.18 4.15
N PRO A 40 -12.81 24.78 2.86
CA PRO A 40 -13.66 23.68 2.43
C PRO A 40 -13.24 22.38 3.13
N PRO A 41 -14.18 21.57 3.64
CA PRO A 41 -13.86 20.32 4.37
C PRO A 41 -12.91 19.39 3.61
N ASP A 42 -13.20 19.15 2.33
CA ASP A 42 -12.38 18.28 1.45
C ASP A 42 -10.93 18.78 1.28
N ARG A 43 -10.70 20.10 1.38
CA ARG A 43 -9.36 20.68 1.28
C ARG A 43 -8.63 20.57 2.62
N LEU A 44 -9.32 20.85 3.73
CA LEU A 44 -8.75 20.70 5.07
C LEU A 44 -8.34 19.25 5.32
N ASP A 45 -9.18 18.29 4.97
CA ASP A 45 -8.87 16.87 5.10
C ASP A 45 -7.64 16.46 4.24
N LYS A 46 -7.41 17.09 3.08
CA LYS A 46 -6.24 16.81 2.21
C LYS A 46 -4.97 17.35 2.83
N VAL A 47 -5.05 18.55 3.38
CA VAL A 47 -3.94 19.21 4.06
C VAL A 47 -3.61 18.50 5.38
N ASP A 48 -4.62 18.10 6.16
CA ASP A 48 -4.47 17.26 7.36
C ASP A 48 -3.74 15.97 7.02
N PHE A 49 -4.13 15.30 5.94
CA PHE A 49 -3.46 14.09 5.51
C PHE A 49 -1.97 14.33 5.12
N LEU A 50 -1.66 15.42 4.41
CA LEU A 50 -0.27 15.76 4.06
C LEU A 50 0.57 16.13 5.30
N LEU A 51 -0.02 16.87 6.23
CA LEU A 51 0.62 17.28 7.48
C LEU A 51 0.88 16.09 8.41
N ALA A 52 -0.10 15.18 8.53
CA ALA A 52 0.07 13.92 9.24
C ALA A 52 1.22 13.10 8.66
N ARG A 53 1.40 13.14 7.34
CA ARG A 53 2.50 12.44 6.67
C ARG A 53 3.86 13.08 6.92
N LEU A 54 3.93 14.40 6.94
CA LEU A 54 5.14 15.17 7.26
C LEU A 54 5.56 14.97 8.73
N SER A 55 4.60 14.78 9.63
CA SER A 55 4.84 14.64 11.06
C SER A 55 5.06 13.20 11.55
N GLU A 56 4.92 12.19 10.68
CA GLU A 56 4.96 10.77 11.08
C GLU A 56 6.37 10.18 10.98
N VAL A 57 6.91 9.71 12.10
CA VAL A 57 8.07 8.81 12.18
C VAL A 57 7.62 7.51 12.86
N GLU A 58 8.18 6.39 12.45
CA GLU A 58 7.95 5.10 13.11
C GLU A 58 9.07 4.89 14.13
N ASP A 59 8.71 4.57 15.38
CA ASP A 59 9.71 4.26 16.41
C ASP A 59 10.23 2.84 16.21
N ASP A 60 11.52 2.71 15.91
CA ASP A 60 12.20 1.43 15.67
C ASP A 60 12.07 0.45 16.85
N ARG A 61 11.80 0.91 18.08
CA ARG A 61 11.74 0.07 19.29
C ARG A 61 10.35 -0.46 19.58
N THR A 62 9.32 0.35 19.33
CA THR A 62 7.93 0.03 19.69
C THR A 62 7.08 -0.30 18.46
N GLY A 63 7.49 0.13 17.27
CA GLY A 63 6.70 0.07 16.05
C GLY A 63 5.46 0.98 16.09
N ASP A 64 5.40 1.90 17.05
CA ASP A 64 4.34 2.91 17.16
C ASP A 64 4.70 4.13 16.31
N LEU A 65 3.67 4.81 15.80
CA LEU A 65 3.85 6.07 15.09
C LEU A 65 4.03 7.21 16.11
N MET A 66 5.10 7.97 15.96
CA MET A 66 5.44 9.12 16.80
C MET A 66 5.62 10.38 15.96
N LEU A 67 5.50 11.53 16.63
CA LEU A 67 5.81 12.82 16.05
C LEU A 67 7.29 12.87 15.62
N SER A 68 7.53 13.35 14.40
CA SER A 68 8.85 13.70 13.91
C SER A 68 9.47 14.84 14.74
N ASP A 69 10.72 15.18 14.44
CA ASP A 69 11.52 16.19 15.13
C ASP A 69 10.71 17.46 15.45
N THR A 70 10.35 17.64 16.73
CA THR A 70 9.39 18.66 17.18
C THR A 70 9.88 20.10 16.93
N PRO A 71 11.16 20.45 17.20
CA PRO A 71 11.74 21.73 16.80
C PRO A 71 11.55 22.04 15.31
N ARG A 72 11.86 21.07 14.44
CA ARG A 72 11.74 21.20 13.00
C ARG A 72 10.28 21.39 12.55
N LEU A 73 9.36 20.57 13.08
CA LEU A 73 7.93 20.72 12.77
C LEU A 73 7.41 22.08 13.23
N THR A 74 7.88 22.58 14.37
CA THR A 74 7.55 23.91 14.88
C THR A 74 7.95 25.00 13.89
N GLU A 75 9.17 24.97 13.35
CA GLU A 75 9.63 25.92 12.33
C GLU A 75 8.75 25.89 11.07
N ILE A 76 8.41 24.68 10.59
CA ILE A 76 7.56 24.52 9.41
C ILE A 76 6.18 25.13 9.68
N TYR A 77 5.55 24.77 10.81
CA TYR A 77 4.20 25.23 11.14
C TYR A 77 4.14 26.73 11.42
N GLN A 78 5.16 27.31 12.04
CA GLN A 78 5.30 28.76 12.15
C GLN A 78 5.35 29.43 10.77
N GLY A 79 6.10 28.86 9.83
CA GLY A 79 6.15 29.34 8.44
C GLY A 79 4.80 29.24 7.71
N LEU A 80 4.02 28.19 7.95
CA LEU A 80 2.67 28.04 7.38
C LEU A 80 1.68 29.05 7.99
N TRP A 81 1.74 29.25 9.31
CA TRP A 81 0.93 30.24 10.02
C TRP A 81 1.21 31.67 9.54
N ALA A 82 2.50 32.02 9.38
CA ALA A 82 2.89 33.33 8.85
C ALA A 82 2.38 33.56 7.42
N MET A 83 2.35 32.51 6.58
CA MET A 83 1.83 32.59 5.21
C MET A 83 0.32 32.84 5.15
N LEU A 84 -0.43 32.34 6.14
CA LEU A 84 -1.88 32.55 6.24
C LEU A 84 -2.23 34.01 6.56
N GLY A 85 -1.32 34.74 7.22
CA GLY A 85 -1.57 36.12 7.66
C GLY A 85 -2.78 36.23 8.60
N ALA A 86 -3.13 35.15 9.30
CA ALA A 86 -4.24 35.12 10.23
C ALA A 86 -3.91 35.93 11.50
N GLU A 87 -4.94 36.52 12.12
CA GLU A 87 -4.78 37.23 13.39
C GLU A 87 -4.29 36.26 14.48
N THR A 88 -3.29 36.70 15.25
CA THR A 88 -2.77 35.91 16.36
C THR A 88 -3.85 35.80 17.45
N PRO A 89 -4.33 34.59 17.76
CA PRO A 89 -5.34 34.39 18.80
C PRO A 89 -4.78 34.72 20.19
N SER A 90 -5.68 35.01 21.15
CA SER A 90 -5.27 35.10 22.55
C SER A 90 -4.79 33.73 23.07
N ARG A 91 -3.83 33.76 24.00
CA ARG A 91 -3.28 32.55 24.62
C ARG A 91 -4.36 31.68 25.27
N GLU A 92 -5.36 32.30 25.90
CA GLU A 92 -6.47 31.60 26.55
C GLU A 92 -7.29 30.75 25.55
N VAL A 93 -7.51 31.25 24.33
CA VAL A 93 -8.23 30.53 23.28
C VAL A 93 -7.42 29.33 22.80
N VAL A 94 -6.11 29.50 22.60
CA VAL A 94 -5.21 28.40 22.23
C VAL A 94 -5.18 27.33 23.32
N GLU A 95 -5.05 27.71 24.59
CA GLU A 95 -5.04 26.78 25.72
C GLU A 95 -6.38 26.06 25.93
N MET A 96 -7.51 26.70 25.59
CA MET A 96 -8.83 26.07 25.59
C MET A 96 -8.90 24.95 24.56
N TYR A 97 -8.57 25.23 23.29
CA TYR A 97 -8.62 24.22 22.23
C TYR A 97 -7.60 23.10 22.43
N ARG A 98 -6.40 23.43 22.91
CA ARG A 98 -5.39 22.42 23.24
C ARG A 98 -5.89 21.43 24.28
N ARG A 99 -6.55 21.90 25.34
CA ARG A 99 -7.15 21.03 26.36
C ARG A 99 -8.24 20.12 25.80
N GLN A 100 -9.05 20.61 24.86
CA GLN A 100 -10.07 19.79 24.19
C GLN A 100 -9.42 18.68 23.34
N ILE A 101 -8.37 19.02 22.58
CA ILE A 101 -7.62 18.04 21.77
C ILE A 101 -6.96 16.98 22.66
N ASP A 102 -6.36 17.39 23.78
CA ASP A 102 -5.69 16.49 24.72
C ASP A 102 -6.71 15.57 25.45
N ALA A 103 -7.91 16.07 25.76
CA ALA A 103 -8.99 15.26 26.33
C ALA A 103 -9.41 14.13 25.37
N ILE A 104 -9.63 14.46 24.09
CA ILE A 104 -9.94 13.46 23.06
C ILE A 104 -8.80 12.44 22.95
N ARG A 105 -7.53 12.88 22.97
CA ARG A 105 -6.39 11.96 22.94
C ARG A 105 -6.39 11.00 24.14
N GLY A 106 -6.70 11.50 25.33
CA GLY A 106 -6.84 10.70 26.55
C GLY A 106 -7.94 9.64 26.43
N GLU A 107 -9.10 10.00 25.90
CA GLU A 107 -10.20 9.07 25.66
C GLU A 107 -9.82 7.97 24.66
N VAL A 108 -9.16 8.32 23.55
CA VAL A 108 -8.68 7.36 22.54
C VAL A 108 -7.70 6.35 23.13
N ALA A 109 -6.78 6.80 24.00
CA ALA A 109 -5.82 5.91 24.63
C ALA A 109 -6.50 4.78 25.43
N GLN A 110 -7.65 5.06 26.04
CA GLN A 110 -8.42 4.11 26.85
C GLN A 110 -9.32 3.16 26.02
N MET A 111 -9.39 3.31 24.69
CA MET A 111 -10.27 2.48 23.85
C MET A 111 -9.64 1.14 23.49
N ASP A 112 -10.14 0.04 24.06
CA ASP A 112 -9.54 -1.29 23.86
C ASP A 112 -10.13 -2.10 22.70
N THR A 113 -11.26 -1.66 22.14
CA THR A 113 -12.02 -2.41 21.12
C THR A 113 -12.56 -1.48 20.04
N ILE A 114 -12.70 -1.97 18.81
CA ILE A 114 -13.28 -1.24 17.68
C ILE A 114 -14.74 -0.84 17.96
N ASP A 115 -15.52 -1.72 18.61
CA ASP A 115 -16.94 -1.46 18.92
C ASP A 115 -17.09 -0.23 19.82
N ARG A 116 -16.33 -0.16 20.93
CA ARG A 116 -16.27 1.03 21.80
C ARG A 116 -15.81 2.30 21.08
N LEU A 117 -14.82 2.19 20.19
CA LEU A 117 -14.32 3.34 19.42
C LEU A 117 -15.41 3.89 18.47
N ASN A 118 -16.18 2.99 17.85
CA ASN A 118 -17.29 3.37 16.95
C ASN A 118 -18.49 3.93 17.73
N GLU A 119 -18.88 3.28 18.83
CA GLU A 119 -19.98 3.71 19.71
C GLU A 119 -19.73 5.09 20.30
N ALA A 120 -18.49 5.37 20.73
CA ALA A 120 -18.11 6.66 21.27
C ALA A 120 -18.08 7.77 20.20
N GLY A 121 -18.08 7.42 18.90
CA GLY A 121 -18.12 8.40 17.81
C GLY A 121 -16.91 9.34 17.75
N LEU A 122 -15.81 9.02 18.43
CA LEU A 122 -14.67 9.92 18.68
C LEU A 122 -14.03 10.45 17.39
N VAL A 123 -13.98 9.63 16.34
CA VAL A 123 -13.43 10.04 15.03
C VAL A 123 -14.26 11.18 14.42
N ARG A 124 -15.59 11.11 14.56
CA ARG A 124 -16.49 12.15 14.04
C ARG A 124 -16.39 13.42 14.89
N VAL A 125 -16.46 13.30 16.21
CA VAL A 125 -16.31 14.42 17.14
C VAL A 125 -14.99 15.16 16.90
N TYR A 126 -13.90 14.41 16.76
CA TYR A 126 -12.58 14.97 16.50
C TYR A 126 -12.49 15.61 15.11
N ARG A 127 -13.09 15.02 14.08
CA ARG A 127 -13.14 15.61 12.74
C ARG A 127 -13.90 16.92 12.73
N ASP A 128 -15.10 16.95 13.34
CA ASP A 128 -15.95 18.14 13.39
C ASP A 128 -15.21 19.27 14.13
N MET A 129 -14.58 18.97 15.27
CA MET A 129 -13.72 19.92 16.00
C MET A 129 -12.58 20.49 15.14
N LYS A 130 -11.88 19.66 14.35
CA LYS A 130 -10.82 20.14 13.44
C LYS A 130 -11.36 21.12 12.39
N HIS A 131 -12.58 20.90 11.89
CA HIS A 131 -13.20 21.80 10.93
C HIS A 131 -13.64 23.12 11.57
N ASP A 132 -14.17 23.06 12.79
CA ASP A 132 -14.64 24.23 13.54
C ASP A 132 -13.49 25.18 13.92
N LEU A 133 -12.25 24.69 14.00
CA LEU A 133 -11.06 25.52 14.22
C LEU A 133 -10.79 26.52 13.07
N GLY A 134 -11.27 26.24 11.85
CA GLY A 134 -11.06 27.10 10.70
C GLY A 134 -9.57 27.43 10.47
N ALA A 135 -9.20 28.71 10.52
CA ALA A 135 -7.81 29.15 10.35
C ALA A 135 -6.91 28.72 11.54
N LEU A 136 -7.46 28.65 12.76
CA LEU A 136 -6.71 28.27 13.97
C LEU A 136 -6.18 26.83 13.91
N TYR A 137 -6.72 26.00 13.02
CA TYR A 137 -6.18 24.68 12.71
C TYR A 137 -4.68 24.70 12.42
N PHE A 138 -4.20 25.77 11.75
CA PHE A 138 -2.80 25.95 11.38
C PHE A 138 -1.94 26.64 12.44
N HIS A 139 -2.52 27.02 13.59
CA HIS A 139 -1.77 27.62 14.67
C HIS A 139 -0.70 26.62 15.17
N PRO A 140 0.59 26.99 15.29
CA PRO A 140 1.67 26.01 15.49
C PRO A 140 1.47 25.08 16.69
N GLU A 141 1.06 25.61 17.84
CA GLU A 141 0.83 24.81 19.05
C GLU A 141 -0.38 23.87 18.93
N LEU A 142 -1.45 24.33 18.26
CA LEU A 142 -2.65 23.51 18.05
C LEU A 142 -2.36 22.44 17.01
N LEU A 143 -1.66 22.79 15.93
CA LEU A 143 -1.32 21.87 14.87
C LEU A 143 -0.41 20.74 15.36
N LEU A 144 0.57 21.03 16.24
CA LEU A 144 1.36 19.99 16.90
C LEU A 144 0.48 19.04 17.72
N SER A 145 -0.44 19.57 18.54
CA SER A 145 -1.35 18.75 19.34
C SER A 145 -2.31 17.93 18.46
N ILE A 146 -2.81 18.50 17.36
CA ILE A 146 -3.64 17.81 16.37
C ILE A 146 -2.88 16.65 15.72
N GLN A 147 -1.63 16.87 15.31
CA GLN A 147 -0.84 15.82 14.68
C GLN A 147 -0.48 14.71 15.67
N ASP A 148 -0.15 15.04 16.93
CA ASP A 148 0.07 14.02 17.96
C ASP A 148 -1.19 13.18 18.19
N THR A 149 -2.35 13.83 18.28
CA THR A 149 -3.64 13.12 18.42
C THR A 149 -3.97 12.27 17.19
N ASN A 150 -3.70 12.75 15.96
CA ASN A 150 -3.87 11.97 14.73
C ASN A 150 -3.05 10.67 14.77
N LEU A 151 -1.78 10.75 15.22
CA LEU A 151 -0.90 9.59 15.35
C LEU A 151 -1.38 8.66 16.46
N ALA A 152 -1.82 9.18 17.61
CA ALA A 152 -2.38 8.39 18.69
C ALA A 152 -3.63 7.59 18.24
N PHE A 153 -4.55 8.21 17.49
CA PHE A 153 -5.68 7.51 16.87
C PHE A 153 -5.21 6.37 15.98
N ARG A 154 -4.23 6.63 15.10
CA ARG A 154 -3.78 5.63 14.13
C ARG A 154 -3.05 4.47 14.80
N SER A 155 -2.09 4.75 15.68
CA SER A 155 -1.37 3.73 16.46
C SER A 155 -2.34 2.89 17.29
N ARG A 156 -3.36 3.50 17.89
CA ARG A 156 -4.36 2.76 18.68
C ARG A 156 -5.23 1.87 17.81
N ILE A 157 -5.74 2.39 16.69
CA ILE A 157 -6.51 1.61 15.73
C ILE A 157 -5.69 0.43 15.22
N GLU A 158 -4.45 0.66 14.77
CA GLU A 158 -3.54 -0.40 14.31
C GLU A 158 -3.30 -1.45 15.40
N ARG A 159 -3.16 -1.05 16.67
CA ARG A 159 -3.02 -1.98 17.79
C ARG A 159 -4.26 -2.84 18.01
N ILE A 160 -5.45 -2.25 17.97
CA ILE A 160 -6.71 -3.00 18.11
C ILE A 160 -6.84 -3.98 16.94
N TYR A 161 -6.52 -3.57 15.71
CA TYR A 161 -6.51 -4.48 14.56
C TYR A 161 -5.57 -5.67 14.76
N ARG A 162 -4.30 -5.43 15.16
CA ARG A 162 -3.34 -6.50 15.42
C ARG A 162 -3.78 -7.44 16.55
N GLN A 163 -4.45 -6.90 17.56
CA GLN A 163 -4.99 -7.69 18.67
C GLN A 163 -6.16 -8.58 18.21
N GLU A 164 -7.10 -8.03 17.44
CA GLU A 164 -8.23 -8.79 16.88
C GLU A 164 -7.76 -9.84 15.86
N GLU A 165 -6.77 -9.51 15.01
CA GLU A 165 -6.15 -10.48 14.09
C GLU A 165 -5.58 -11.68 14.85
N ARG A 166 -4.75 -11.44 15.87
CA ARG A 166 -4.17 -12.52 16.71
C ARG A 166 -5.25 -13.36 17.40
N ARG A 167 -6.30 -12.71 17.88
CA ARG A 167 -7.42 -13.38 18.54
C ARG A 167 -8.15 -14.32 17.58
N ILE A 168 -8.44 -13.86 16.37
CA ILE A 168 -9.14 -14.66 15.35
C ILE A 168 -8.28 -15.84 14.91
N VAL A 169 -6.97 -15.62 14.74
CA VAL A 169 -6.00 -16.69 14.46
C VAL A 169 -6.04 -17.78 15.52
N ALA A 170 -6.02 -17.40 16.79
CA ALA A 170 -6.14 -18.36 17.88
C ALA A 170 -7.52 -19.06 17.88
N GLU A 171 -8.60 -18.34 17.59
CA GLU A 171 -9.97 -18.87 17.58
C GLU A 171 -10.21 -19.90 16.46
N TYR A 172 -9.75 -19.68 15.22
CA TYR A 172 -9.91 -20.68 14.16
C TYR A 172 -8.90 -21.85 14.29
N GLN A 173 -7.70 -21.61 14.82
CA GLN A 173 -6.77 -22.70 15.16
C GLN A 173 -7.40 -23.63 16.19
N ARG A 174 -8.10 -23.09 17.18
CA ARG A 174 -8.84 -23.89 18.16
C ARG A 174 -9.94 -24.74 17.53
N VAL A 175 -10.64 -24.22 16.52
CA VAL A 175 -11.64 -24.98 15.74
C VAL A 175 -10.99 -26.17 15.03
N PHE A 176 -9.83 -25.99 14.40
CA PHE A 176 -9.11 -27.08 13.73
C PHE A 176 -8.46 -28.08 14.69
N GLU A 177 -8.04 -27.65 15.87
CA GLU A 177 -7.58 -28.57 16.92
C GLU A 177 -8.72 -29.51 17.35
N LEU A 178 -9.88 -28.94 17.68
CA LEU A 178 -11.04 -29.70 18.11
C LEU A 178 -11.58 -30.62 17.00
N GLU A 179 -11.55 -30.17 15.75
CA GLU A 179 -11.87 -31.02 14.59
C GLU A 179 -11.02 -32.31 14.55
N ARG A 180 -9.72 -32.23 14.88
CA ARG A 180 -8.82 -33.40 14.83
C ARG A 180 -9.10 -34.40 15.95
N GLU A 181 -9.72 -33.94 17.03
CA GLU A 181 -9.98 -34.73 18.24
C GLU A 181 -11.38 -35.37 18.24
N VAL A 182 -12.32 -34.76 17.49
CA VAL A 182 -13.74 -35.10 17.47
C VAL A 182 -14.12 -35.87 16.19
N PRO A 183 -14.87 -36.99 16.27
CA PRO A 183 -15.46 -37.60 15.08
C PRO A 183 -16.53 -36.67 14.48
N VAL A 184 -16.28 -36.20 13.27
CA VAL A 184 -17.11 -35.23 12.56
C VAL A 184 -18.20 -35.95 11.76
N ASP A 185 -19.47 -35.55 11.92
CA ASP A 185 -20.57 -36.02 11.08
C ASP A 185 -20.49 -35.42 9.66
N ARG A 186 -21.06 -36.09 8.64
CA ARG A 186 -20.98 -35.65 7.23
C ARG A 186 -21.40 -34.20 6.97
N GLU A 187 -22.39 -33.68 7.71
CA GLU A 187 -22.82 -32.28 7.58
C GLU A 187 -21.79 -31.31 8.17
N LEU A 188 -21.20 -31.64 9.32
CA LEU A 188 -20.18 -30.82 9.97
C LEU A 188 -18.86 -30.84 9.17
N ASP A 189 -18.56 -31.94 8.48
CA ASP A 189 -17.37 -32.10 7.63
C ASP A 189 -17.45 -31.21 6.37
N VAL A 190 -18.65 -31.07 5.80
CA VAL A 190 -18.93 -30.12 4.71
C VAL A 190 -18.80 -28.68 5.21
N GLU A 191 -19.40 -28.34 6.35
CA GLU A 191 -19.30 -27.00 6.95
C GLU A 191 -17.84 -26.61 7.29
N LEU A 192 -17.03 -27.55 7.80
CA LEU A 192 -15.60 -27.33 8.08
C LEU A 192 -14.76 -27.21 6.81
N GLY A 193 -15.13 -27.93 5.75
CA GLY A 193 -14.55 -27.77 4.42
C GLY A 193 -14.82 -26.39 3.82
N GLU A 194 -16.04 -25.88 3.93
CA GLU A 194 -16.40 -24.51 3.53
C GLU A 194 -15.66 -23.47 4.38
N PHE A 195 -15.59 -23.69 5.69
CA PHE A 195 -14.85 -22.82 6.62
C PHE A 195 -13.36 -22.76 6.29
N ARG A 196 -12.71 -23.88 5.94
CA ARG A 196 -11.30 -23.88 5.48
C ARG A 196 -11.10 -23.00 4.24
N GLN A 197 -12.00 -23.09 3.27
CA GLN A 197 -11.91 -22.26 2.07
C GLN A 197 -12.12 -20.77 2.37
N GLU A 198 -12.99 -20.44 3.33
CA GLU A 198 -13.19 -19.07 3.81
C GLU A 198 -11.94 -18.53 4.52
N ILE A 199 -11.32 -19.33 5.39
CA ILE A 199 -10.06 -18.97 6.07
C ILE A 199 -8.93 -18.78 5.06
N GLU A 200 -8.75 -19.68 4.08
CA GLU A 200 -7.73 -19.51 3.04
C GLU A 200 -7.94 -18.23 2.21
N ARG A 201 -9.20 -17.88 1.90
CA ARG A 201 -9.52 -16.63 1.21
C ARG A 201 -9.23 -15.42 2.09
N PHE A 202 -9.53 -15.52 3.38
CA PHE A 202 -9.22 -14.47 4.35
C PHE A 202 -7.72 -14.28 4.54
N GLU A 203 -6.94 -15.35 4.68
CA GLU A 203 -5.49 -15.29 4.77
C GLU A 203 -4.87 -14.67 3.50
N ARG A 204 -5.39 -15.02 2.32
CA ARG A 204 -5.00 -14.35 1.06
C ARG A 204 -5.34 -12.85 1.04
N LYS A 205 -6.52 -12.45 1.56
CA LYS A 205 -6.90 -11.03 1.70
C LYS A 205 -6.03 -10.29 2.72
N LEU A 206 -5.74 -10.94 3.85
CA LEU A 206 -4.86 -10.43 4.91
C LEU A 206 -3.44 -10.19 4.37
N GLN A 207 -2.91 -11.13 3.58
CA GLN A 207 -1.63 -11.01 2.87
C GLN A 207 -1.60 -9.84 1.88
N SER A 208 -2.72 -9.54 1.22
CA SER A 208 -2.82 -8.42 0.26
C SER A 208 -3.04 -7.04 0.91
N GLN A 209 -3.16 -6.95 2.24
CA GLN A 209 -3.63 -5.74 2.96
C GLN A 209 -4.99 -5.20 2.46
N GLU A 210 -5.78 -6.02 1.75
CA GLU A 210 -7.12 -5.68 1.23
C GLU A 210 -8.24 -6.23 2.13
N PHE A 211 -7.96 -6.49 3.40
CA PHE A 211 -8.96 -7.01 4.33
C PHE A 211 -9.80 -5.87 4.95
N LYS A 212 -11.10 -6.09 5.08
CA LYS A 212 -12.03 -5.16 5.74
C LYS A 212 -12.47 -5.72 7.08
N LEU A 213 -12.90 -4.83 7.97
CA LEU A 213 -13.52 -5.19 9.26
C LEU A 213 -14.73 -6.13 9.12
N GLU A 214 -15.44 -6.03 8.00
CA GLU A 214 -16.57 -6.91 7.66
C GLU A 214 -16.12 -8.37 7.46
N ASP A 215 -14.94 -8.60 6.85
CA ASP A 215 -14.39 -9.94 6.66
C ASP A 215 -14.04 -10.58 8.04
N ILE A 216 -13.53 -9.76 8.97
CA ILE A 216 -13.24 -10.16 10.36
C ILE A 216 -14.53 -10.53 11.10
N ALA A 217 -15.58 -9.70 10.99
CA ALA A 217 -16.85 -9.94 11.65
C ALA A 217 -17.53 -11.23 11.15
N GLN A 218 -17.40 -11.53 9.86
CA GLN A 218 -17.96 -12.73 9.24
C GLN A 218 -17.28 -14.01 9.76
N ILE A 219 -15.95 -14.03 9.88
CA ILE A 219 -15.21 -15.18 10.43
C ILE A 219 -15.56 -15.39 11.89
N ARG A 220 -15.63 -14.32 12.67
CA ARG A 220 -16.01 -14.40 14.10
C ARG A 220 -17.40 -14.99 14.28
N GLN A 221 -18.34 -14.67 13.39
CA GLN A 221 -19.68 -15.24 13.41
C GLN A 221 -19.65 -16.76 13.16
N ARG A 222 -18.90 -17.21 12.14
CA ARG A 222 -18.74 -18.64 11.83
C ARG A 222 -18.02 -19.42 12.94
N VAL A 223 -16.97 -18.85 13.53
CA VAL A 223 -16.30 -19.42 14.70
C VAL A 223 -17.29 -19.58 15.84
N ARG A 224 -18.10 -18.57 16.15
CA ARG A 224 -19.13 -18.64 17.21
C ARG A 224 -20.19 -19.71 16.97
N GLU A 225 -20.45 -20.06 15.71
CA GLU A 225 -21.40 -21.13 15.34
C GLU A 225 -20.76 -22.53 15.43
N LEU A 226 -19.50 -22.68 15.01
CA LEU A 226 -18.80 -23.97 14.94
C LEU A 226 -18.19 -24.42 16.28
N LEU A 227 -17.62 -23.50 17.05
CA LEU A 227 -16.87 -23.79 18.27
C LEU A 227 -17.74 -24.45 19.36
N PRO A 228 -19.00 -24.05 19.60
CA PRO A 228 -19.89 -24.74 20.54
C PRO A 228 -20.25 -26.17 20.11
N ARG A 229 -20.43 -26.42 18.80
CA ARG A 229 -20.77 -27.75 18.25
C ARG A 229 -19.60 -28.73 18.39
N LEU A 230 -18.39 -28.27 18.11
CA LEU A 230 -17.17 -29.06 18.28
C LEU A 230 -16.84 -29.33 19.75
N THR A 231 -17.03 -28.33 20.61
CA THR A 231 -16.81 -28.48 22.06
C THR A 231 -17.84 -29.43 22.70
N ALA A 232 -19.09 -29.41 22.25
CA ALA A 232 -20.12 -30.35 22.70
C ALA A 232 -19.81 -31.81 22.29
N ALA A 233 -19.17 -32.00 21.14
CA ALA A 233 -18.79 -33.32 20.64
C ALA A 233 -17.46 -33.82 21.26
N ASP A 234 -16.58 -32.92 21.68
CA ASP A 234 -15.37 -33.21 22.49
C ASP A 234 -15.72 -33.68 23.92
N HIS A 235 -16.71 -33.05 24.56
CA HIS A 235 -17.21 -33.45 25.88
C HIS A 235 -17.90 -34.84 25.93
N GLY A 236 -18.10 -35.49 24.78
CA GLY A 236 -18.56 -36.89 24.68
C GLY A 236 -17.46 -37.95 24.89
N ARG A 237 -16.17 -37.56 24.95
CA ARG A 237 -15.03 -38.46 25.16
C ARG A 237 -14.30 -38.18 26.48
N LEU A 238 -14.83 -38.69 27.59
CA LEU A 238 -13.99 -39.00 28.73
C LEU A 238 -13.33 -40.37 28.45
N GLU A 239 -12.10 -40.40 27.94
CA GLU A 239 -11.09 -41.46 28.14
C GLU A 239 -9.77 -41.03 27.45
N PRO A 240 -8.61 -41.01 28.14
CA PRO A 240 -7.38 -40.39 27.64
C PRO A 240 -6.57 -41.38 26.79
N ARG A 241 -6.28 -41.03 25.53
CA ARG A 241 -5.29 -41.74 24.72
C ARG A 241 -4.09 -40.85 24.40
N SER A 242 -3.05 -41.06 25.21
CA SER A 242 -1.70 -40.51 25.04
C SER A 242 -0.99 -41.21 23.88
N GLN A 243 -0.69 -40.51 22.78
CA GLN A 243 0.32 -40.91 21.78
C GLN A 243 1.00 -39.68 21.16
N PRO A 244 2.25 -39.80 20.68
CA PRO A 244 3.28 -38.76 20.84
C PRO A 244 3.34 -37.74 19.69
N LEU A 245 3.67 -36.50 20.07
CA LEU A 245 3.94 -35.35 19.21
C LEU A 245 5.15 -35.59 18.30
N HIS A 246 4.90 -35.73 16.98
CA HIS A 246 5.93 -35.42 15.98
C HIS A 246 5.98 -33.90 15.78
N HIS A 247 7.02 -33.28 16.33
CA HIS A 247 7.40 -31.90 16.02
C HIS A 247 7.79 -31.79 14.52
N LEU A 248 6.85 -31.38 13.68
CA LEU A 248 7.18 -30.72 12.42
C LEU A 248 7.36 -29.24 12.73
N VAL A 249 8.62 -28.84 12.96
CA VAL A 249 9.02 -27.43 12.92
C VAL A 249 8.74 -26.93 11.51
N THR A 250 7.65 -26.20 11.34
CA THR A 250 7.36 -25.44 10.12
C THR A 250 8.12 -24.11 10.23
N PRO A 251 8.97 -23.76 9.25
CA PRO A 251 9.71 -22.50 9.28
C PRO A 251 8.75 -21.31 9.14
N THR A 252 9.08 -20.22 9.81
CA THR A 252 8.26 -19.01 9.91
C THR A 252 8.09 -18.29 8.56
N THR A 253 6.90 -17.73 8.37
CA THR A 253 6.35 -17.09 7.15
C THR A 253 7.22 -16.00 6.49
N GLY A 254 8.17 -15.41 7.22
CA GLY A 254 9.10 -14.41 6.67
C GLY A 254 10.07 -14.98 5.64
N GLU A 255 10.51 -16.22 5.80
CA GLU A 255 11.50 -16.83 4.89
C GLU A 255 10.88 -17.34 3.59
N HIS A 256 9.61 -17.74 3.60
CA HIS A 256 8.90 -18.20 2.39
C HIS A 256 8.51 -17.06 1.43
N ILE A 257 8.16 -15.88 1.96
CA ILE A 257 7.81 -14.70 1.14
C ILE A 257 9.07 -14.08 0.52
N LEU A 258 10.17 -14.04 1.27
CA LEU A 258 11.48 -13.62 0.75
C LEU A 258 11.95 -14.59 -0.34
N ASN A 259 11.80 -15.90 -0.15
CA ASN A 259 12.23 -16.90 -1.12
C ASN A 259 11.35 -16.96 -2.37
N ALA A 260 10.02 -16.88 -2.28
CA ALA A 260 9.13 -16.97 -3.44
C ALA A 260 9.15 -15.71 -4.32
N SER A 261 9.26 -14.52 -3.70
CA SER A 261 9.36 -13.25 -4.43
C SER A 261 10.76 -13.07 -5.05
N ALA A 262 11.81 -13.54 -4.37
CA ALA A 262 13.15 -13.62 -4.94
C ALA A 262 13.22 -14.63 -6.08
N GLN A 263 12.56 -15.79 -5.97
CA GLN A 263 12.50 -16.81 -7.03
C GLN A 263 11.75 -16.34 -8.27
N ALA A 264 10.63 -15.62 -8.12
CA ALA A 264 9.91 -15.04 -9.26
C ALA A 264 10.66 -13.87 -9.91
N ALA A 265 11.50 -13.18 -9.13
CA ALA A 265 12.36 -12.10 -9.58
C ALA A 265 13.63 -12.59 -10.32
N GLU A 266 14.17 -13.76 -9.98
CA GLU A 266 15.33 -14.39 -10.65
C GLU A 266 14.95 -15.29 -11.83
N ALA A 267 13.66 -15.47 -12.08
CA ALA A 267 13.10 -16.27 -13.16
C ALA A 267 13.62 -15.86 -14.56
N PRO A 268 14.03 -16.82 -15.42
CA PRO A 268 14.39 -16.54 -16.81
C PRO A 268 13.22 -15.94 -17.61
N LEU A 269 13.56 -15.21 -18.68
CA LEU A 269 12.63 -14.59 -19.63
C LEU A 269 11.52 -15.56 -20.14
N GLU A 270 11.86 -16.85 -20.26
CA GLU A 270 10.94 -17.93 -20.64
C GLU A 270 9.71 -18.08 -19.72
N GLN A 271 9.82 -17.68 -18.44
CA GLN A 271 8.70 -17.76 -17.49
C GLN A 271 7.71 -16.59 -17.62
N HIS A 272 8.11 -15.49 -18.26
CA HIS A 272 7.31 -14.27 -18.41
C HIS A 272 7.03 -13.92 -19.88
N GLU A 273 7.31 -14.83 -20.80
CA GLU A 273 7.22 -14.62 -22.24
C GLU A 273 5.80 -14.23 -22.70
N GLU A 274 4.78 -14.81 -22.07
CA GLU A 274 3.37 -14.48 -22.35
C GLU A 274 3.01 -13.01 -22.09
N VAL A 275 3.68 -12.37 -21.13
CA VAL A 275 3.38 -10.98 -20.71
C VAL A 275 4.35 -9.99 -21.34
N LEU A 276 5.64 -10.34 -21.45
CA LEU A 276 6.71 -9.42 -21.86
C LEU A 276 7.15 -9.61 -23.32
N GLY A 277 6.91 -10.77 -23.93
CA GLY A 277 7.59 -11.19 -25.15
C GLY A 277 7.46 -10.21 -26.32
N ASP A 278 6.25 -9.69 -26.57
CA ASP A 278 6.01 -8.75 -27.67
C ASP A 278 6.68 -7.38 -27.44
N GLY A 279 6.56 -6.83 -26.22
CA GLY A 279 7.18 -5.56 -25.86
C GLY A 279 8.70 -5.64 -25.86
N TYR A 280 9.25 -6.76 -25.40
CA TYR A 280 10.68 -7.02 -25.36
C TYR A 280 11.27 -7.16 -26.77
N ARG A 281 10.64 -7.94 -27.65
CA ARG A 281 11.06 -8.06 -29.06
C ARG A 281 11.06 -6.72 -29.77
N ARG A 282 9.98 -5.93 -29.62
CA ARG A 282 9.87 -4.60 -30.23
C ARG A 282 10.98 -3.65 -29.75
N LEU A 283 11.31 -3.69 -28.46
CA LEU A 283 12.40 -2.91 -27.88
C LEU A 283 13.75 -3.31 -28.48
N LEU A 284 14.02 -4.60 -28.58
CA LEU A 284 15.29 -5.11 -29.14
C LEU A 284 15.43 -4.78 -30.63
N ASP A 285 14.37 -4.93 -31.41
CA ASP A 285 14.39 -4.62 -32.84
C ASP A 285 14.64 -3.12 -33.06
N ALA A 286 13.98 -2.26 -32.27
CA ALA A 286 14.21 -0.81 -32.35
C ALA A 286 15.66 -0.43 -31.98
N LEU A 287 16.24 -1.05 -30.94
CA LEU A 287 17.62 -0.78 -30.52
C LEU A 287 18.69 -1.39 -31.43
N ARG A 288 18.35 -2.41 -32.24
CA ARG A 288 19.26 -3.05 -33.19
C ARG A 288 19.64 -2.11 -34.35
N GLU A 289 18.70 -1.29 -34.80
CA GLU A 289 18.88 -0.37 -35.92
C GLU A 289 19.61 0.93 -35.54
N VAL A 290 19.90 1.14 -34.25
CA VAL A 290 20.56 2.35 -33.76
C VAL A 290 22.08 2.26 -33.90
N ASN A 291 22.69 3.34 -34.40
CA ASN A 291 24.15 3.46 -34.45
C ASN A 291 24.79 3.29 -33.04
N PRO A 292 25.67 2.30 -32.83
CA PRO A 292 26.30 2.02 -31.53
C PRO A 292 27.25 3.13 -31.06
N GLU A 293 27.78 3.95 -31.98
CA GLU A 293 28.73 5.03 -31.67
C GLU A 293 28.05 6.30 -31.12
N LEU A 294 26.73 6.42 -31.25
CA LEU A 294 26.00 7.56 -30.69
C LEU A 294 25.94 7.47 -29.16
N ALA A 295 26.09 8.60 -28.46
CA ALA A 295 25.87 8.67 -27.01
C ALA A 295 24.44 8.21 -26.65
N ALA A 296 24.29 7.46 -25.55
CA ALA A 296 23.01 6.86 -25.17
C ALA A 296 21.91 7.91 -24.95
N GLU A 297 22.28 9.08 -24.44
CA GLU A 297 21.42 10.25 -24.25
C GLU A 297 20.88 10.81 -25.56
N ARG A 298 21.61 10.65 -26.67
CA ARG A 298 21.15 11.05 -28.00
C ARG A 298 20.26 9.99 -28.64
N VAL A 299 20.53 8.71 -28.36
CA VAL A 299 19.73 7.59 -28.87
C VAL A 299 18.30 7.65 -28.39
N VAL A 300 18.07 7.96 -27.10
CA VAL A 300 16.70 8.03 -26.55
C VAL A 300 15.85 9.14 -27.16
N LEU A 301 16.48 10.12 -27.83
CA LEU A 301 15.81 11.20 -28.54
C LEU A 301 15.53 10.88 -30.03
N SER A 302 16.02 9.74 -30.54
CA SER A 302 15.77 9.33 -31.91
C SER A 302 14.29 9.02 -32.13
N PRO A 303 13.69 9.39 -33.29
CA PRO A 303 12.26 9.19 -33.55
C PRO A 303 11.77 7.75 -33.36
N ASP A 304 12.61 6.76 -33.66
CA ASP A 304 12.26 5.34 -33.55
C ASP A 304 12.32 4.81 -32.11
N ILE A 305 13.08 5.48 -31.23
CA ILE A 305 13.29 5.07 -29.83
C ILE A 305 12.44 5.89 -28.86
N PHE A 306 12.22 7.16 -29.17
CA PHE A 306 11.48 8.09 -28.32
C PHE A 306 10.08 7.56 -27.91
N PRO A 307 9.28 6.92 -28.80
CA PRO A 307 7.99 6.34 -28.43
C PRO A 307 8.08 5.23 -27.38
N LEU A 308 9.21 4.51 -27.32
CA LEU A 308 9.44 3.44 -26.35
C LEU A 308 9.78 3.96 -24.95
N ARG A 309 9.99 5.28 -24.79
CA ARG A 309 10.27 5.94 -23.50
C ARG A 309 11.41 5.26 -22.73
N LEU A 310 12.48 4.91 -23.45
CA LEU A 310 13.71 4.36 -22.87
C LEU A 310 14.51 5.45 -22.16
N GLU A 311 15.35 5.03 -21.22
CA GLU A 311 16.37 5.84 -20.58
C GLU A 311 17.77 5.48 -21.11
N PRO A 312 18.75 6.40 -21.03
CA PRO A 312 20.12 6.15 -21.50
C PRO A 312 20.77 4.90 -20.87
N ARG A 313 20.41 4.59 -19.62
CA ARG A 313 20.89 3.38 -18.93
C ARG A 313 20.40 2.08 -19.57
N GLU A 314 19.20 2.07 -20.15
CA GLU A 314 18.62 0.89 -20.81
C GLU A 314 19.20 0.68 -22.21
N VAL A 315 19.49 1.77 -22.92
CA VAL A 315 20.29 1.73 -24.17
C VAL A 315 21.69 1.17 -23.89
N THR A 316 22.29 1.60 -22.78
CA THR A 316 23.57 1.08 -22.31
C THR A 316 23.48 -0.40 -21.93
N ALA A 317 22.38 -0.83 -21.30
CA ALA A 317 22.13 -2.23 -20.96
C ALA A 317 22.08 -3.11 -22.22
N HIS A 318 21.33 -2.70 -23.24
CA HIS A 318 21.30 -3.37 -24.54
C HIS A 318 22.71 -3.51 -25.15
N ARG A 319 23.46 -2.40 -25.20
CA ARG A 319 24.82 -2.40 -25.77
C ARG A 319 25.80 -3.27 -24.99
N ARG A 320 25.66 -3.36 -23.68
CA ARG A 320 26.50 -4.23 -22.83
C ARG A 320 26.12 -5.69 -23.01
N LEU A 321 24.82 -6.00 -23.02
CA LEU A 321 24.30 -7.36 -23.13
C LEU A 321 24.63 -8.02 -24.48
N PHE A 322 24.48 -7.26 -25.58
CA PHE A 322 24.75 -7.72 -26.95
C PHE A 322 26.12 -7.28 -27.50
N GLY A 323 26.90 -6.58 -26.67
CA GLY A 323 28.25 -6.16 -27.00
C GLY A 323 29.30 -7.23 -26.71
N ARG A 324 30.56 -6.87 -26.95
CA ARG A 324 31.73 -7.73 -26.68
C ARG A 324 32.37 -7.51 -25.32
N LYS A 325 31.92 -6.50 -24.57
CA LYS A 325 32.50 -6.17 -23.25
C LYS A 325 31.90 -7.07 -22.17
N PRO A 326 32.70 -7.48 -21.16
CA PRO A 326 32.16 -8.19 -20.00
C PRO A 326 31.17 -7.29 -19.25
N CYS A 327 30.03 -7.87 -18.87
CA CYS A 327 28.98 -7.19 -18.11
C CYS A 327 28.24 -8.19 -17.22
N ASP A 328 27.53 -7.68 -16.22
CA ASP A 328 26.57 -8.48 -15.47
C ASP A 328 25.32 -8.71 -16.32
N ARG A 329 25.28 -9.85 -17.00
CA ARG A 329 24.19 -10.21 -17.90
C ARG A 329 22.83 -10.25 -17.20
N HIS A 330 22.77 -10.65 -15.92
CA HIS A 330 21.51 -10.73 -15.18
C HIS A 330 20.95 -9.34 -14.91
N LEU A 331 21.82 -8.39 -14.54
CA LEU A 331 21.44 -7.00 -14.38
C LEU A 331 21.00 -6.38 -15.70
N GLU A 332 21.82 -6.49 -16.74
CA GLU A 332 21.52 -5.83 -18.02
C GLU A 332 20.23 -6.37 -18.66
N GLN A 333 20.01 -7.68 -18.56
CA GLN A 333 18.77 -8.30 -19.01
C GLN A 333 17.56 -7.84 -18.19
N PHE A 334 17.67 -7.78 -16.86
CA PHE A 334 16.62 -7.28 -15.98
C PHE A 334 16.18 -5.86 -16.33
N LEU A 335 17.12 -4.96 -16.64
CA LEU A 335 16.78 -3.58 -17.00
C LEU A 335 16.00 -3.50 -18.32
N LEU A 336 16.31 -4.36 -19.28
CA LEU A 336 15.58 -4.43 -20.55
C LEU A 336 14.19 -5.06 -20.38
N GLU A 337 14.06 -6.09 -19.55
CA GLU A 337 12.78 -6.68 -19.20
C GLU A 337 11.89 -5.68 -18.44
N ALA A 338 12.47 -4.89 -17.52
CA ALA A 338 11.77 -3.82 -16.82
C ALA A 338 11.28 -2.74 -17.80
N ALA A 339 12.09 -2.39 -18.81
CA ALA A 339 11.70 -1.45 -19.87
C ALA A 339 10.53 -2.00 -20.71
N ALA A 340 10.59 -3.27 -21.12
CA ALA A 340 9.52 -3.94 -21.83
C ALA A 340 8.22 -3.99 -21.01
N LEU A 341 8.33 -4.24 -19.70
CA LEU A 341 7.20 -4.22 -18.78
C LEU A 341 6.58 -2.82 -18.70
N ARG A 342 7.38 -1.74 -18.67
CA ARG A 342 6.85 -0.36 -18.71
C ARG A 342 6.04 -0.08 -19.98
N ILE A 343 6.53 -0.53 -21.13
CA ILE A 343 5.79 -0.42 -22.40
C ILE A 343 4.47 -1.16 -22.29
N ARG A 344 4.49 -2.42 -21.80
CA ARG A 344 3.28 -3.23 -21.65
C ARG A 344 2.26 -2.61 -20.70
N LEU A 345 2.70 -2.10 -19.55
CA LEU A 345 1.84 -1.44 -18.57
C LEU A 345 1.14 -0.22 -19.18
N ASN A 346 1.85 0.56 -19.99
CA ASN A 346 1.29 1.74 -20.64
C ASN A 346 0.29 1.37 -21.75
N GLU A 347 0.56 0.33 -22.53
CA GLU A 347 -0.38 -0.19 -23.54
C GLU A 347 -1.69 -0.66 -22.92
N GLU A 348 -1.60 -1.49 -21.87
CA GLU A 348 -2.78 -1.98 -21.14
C GLU A 348 -3.57 -0.83 -20.50
N ALA A 349 -2.88 0.21 -20.03
CA ALA A 349 -3.52 1.39 -19.45
C ALA A 349 -4.30 2.18 -20.52
N GLN A 350 -3.73 2.34 -21.72
CA GLN A 350 -4.40 2.99 -22.84
C GLN A 350 -5.60 2.17 -23.31
N GLU A 351 -5.46 0.84 -23.43
CA GLU A 351 -6.54 -0.06 -23.82
C GLU A 351 -7.71 0.02 -22.81
N ILE A 352 -7.42 -0.06 -21.51
CA ILE A 352 -8.46 0.04 -20.47
C ILE A 352 -9.09 1.43 -20.45
N SER A 353 -8.31 2.50 -20.62
CA SER A 353 -8.87 3.86 -20.67
C SER A 353 -9.86 4.00 -21.83
N GLY A 354 -9.51 3.51 -23.02
CA GLY A 354 -10.42 3.53 -24.18
C GLY A 354 -11.71 2.73 -23.94
N ILE A 355 -11.60 1.54 -23.35
CA ILE A 355 -12.76 0.70 -23.01
C ILE A 355 -13.69 1.40 -22.00
N LEU A 356 -13.11 2.05 -20.97
CA LEU A 356 -13.86 2.76 -19.94
C LEU A 356 -14.57 4.02 -20.46
N ASP A 357 -14.01 4.66 -21.47
CA ASP A 357 -14.61 5.84 -22.10
C ASP A 357 -15.75 5.45 -23.07
N GLU A 358 -15.67 4.27 -23.70
CA GLU A 358 -16.65 3.81 -24.70
C GLU A 358 -17.77 2.91 -24.14
N THR A 359 -17.54 2.21 -23.02
CA THR A 359 -18.51 1.25 -22.47
C THR A 359 -18.50 1.21 -20.94
N SER A 360 -19.69 1.15 -20.34
CA SER A 360 -19.89 0.86 -18.91
C SER A 360 -19.67 -0.64 -18.61
N MET A 361 -18.51 -1.18 -19.02
CA MET A 361 -18.19 -2.60 -18.93
C MET A 361 -17.74 -3.01 -17.52
N THR A 362 -18.13 -4.22 -17.14
CA THR A 362 -17.73 -4.90 -15.90
C THR A 362 -16.28 -5.37 -15.97
N GLY A 363 -15.56 -5.35 -14.84
CA GLY A 363 -14.11 -5.65 -14.72
C GLY A 363 -13.67 -7.10 -15.01
N GLU A 364 -14.40 -7.83 -15.84
CA GLU A 364 -14.16 -9.22 -16.26
C GLU A 364 -13.74 -9.34 -17.74
N SER A 365 -13.60 -8.23 -18.47
CA SER A 365 -13.07 -8.25 -19.83
C SER A 365 -11.63 -8.81 -19.87
N PRO A 366 -11.24 -9.55 -20.93
CA PRO A 366 -9.88 -10.07 -21.12
C PRO A 366 -8.78 -9.01 -20.94
N ALA A 367 -9.04 -7.75 -21.29
CA ALA A 367 -8.11 -6.64 -21.07
C ALA A 367 -7.78 -6.45 -19.58
N PHE A 368 -8.76 -6.54 -18.69
CA PHE A 368 -8.53 -6.42 -17.25
C PHE A 368 -7.76 -7.61 -16.68
N VAL A 369 -7.92 -8.82 -17.23
CA VAL A 369 -7.17 -10.01 -16.80
C VAL A 369 -5.69 -9.85 -17.16
N ARG A 370 -5.39 -9.46 -18.41
CA ARG A 370 -4.00 -9.20 -18.85
C ARG A 370 -3.35 -8.07 -18.06
N ALA A 371 -4.07 -6.98 -17.85
CA ALA A 371 -3.59 -5.86 -17.08
C ALA A 371 -3.31 -6.20 -15.61
N ARG A 372 -4.10 -7.08 -14.96
CA ARG A 372 -3.78 -7.60 -13.62
C ARG A 372 -2.52 -8.45 -13.62
N ALA A 373 -2.32 -9.28 -14.64
CA ALA A 373 -1.11 -10.10 -14.76
C ALA A 373 0.13 -9.21 -14.91
N ALA A 374 0.08 -8.20 -15.79
CA ALA A 374 1.15 -7.22 -15.96
C ALA A 374 1.43 -6.42 -14.67
N ALA A 375 0.39 -6.04 -13.94
CA ALA A 375 0.53 -5.34 -12.66
C ALA A 375 1.16 -6.21 -11.56
N ARG A 376 0.82 -7.50 -11.47
CA ARG A 376 1.48 -8.45 -10.54
C ARG A 376 2.95 -8.62 -10.86
N LEU A 377 3.28 -8.74 -12.15
CA LEU A 377 4.66 -8.85 -12.59
C LEU A 377 5.46 -7.58 -12.26
N ALA A 378 4.86 -6.41 -12.42
CA ALA A 378 5.51 -5.13 -12.07
C ALA A 378 5.85 -5.00 -10.59
N ASP A 379 5.02 -5.56 -9.70
CA ASP A 379 5.30 -5.58 -8.27
C ASP A 379 6.55 -6.41 -7.94
N ALA A 380 6.72 -7.57 -8.57
CA ALA A 380 7.92 -8.39 -8.44
C ALA A 380 9.18 -7.66 -8.95
N TYR A 381 9.08 -6.95 -10.09
CA TYR A 381 10.20 -6.19 -10.64
C TYR A 381 10.59 -4.98 -9.77
N LEU A 382 9.62 -4.29 -9.15
CA LEU A 382 9.88 -3.20 -8.21
C LEU A 382 10.62 -3.69 -6.95
N TRP A 383 10.34 -4.92 -6.50
CA TRP A 383 11.09 -5.54 -5.42
C TRP A 383 12.53 -5.86 -5.85
N ARG A 384 12.71 -6.44 -7.04
CA ARG A 384 14.04 -6.74 -7.60
C ARG A 384 14.91 -5.48 -7.77
N PHE A 385 14.32 -4.34 -8.15
CA PHE A 385 15.04 -3.06 -8.17
C PHE A 385 15.62 -2.70 -6.80
N SER A 386 14.91 -2.98 -5.70
CA SER A 386 15.43 -2.73 -4.35
C SER A 386 16.66 -3.60 -4.06
N HIS A 387 16.64 -4.87 -4.46
CA HIS A 387 17.76 -5.78 -4.29
C HIS A 387 19.00 -5.33 -5.08
N VAL A 388 18.83 -5.01 -6.38
CA VAL A 388 19.93 -4.55 -7.25
C VAL A 388 20.50 -3.22 -6.76
N MET A 389 19.67 -2.29 -6.29
CA MET A 389 20.13 -1.04 -5.70
C MET A 389 20.93 -1.26 -4.42
N THR A 390 20.54 -2.21 -3.56
CA THR A 390 21.33 -2.59 -2.38
C THR A 390 22.70 -3.15 -2.78
N GLN A 391 22.76 -4.01 -3.81
CA GLN A 391 24.03 -4.54 -4.33
C GLN A 391 24.93 -3.45 -4.90
N ALA A 392 24.39 -2.51 -5.68
CA ALA A 392 25.13 -1.35 -6.18
C ALA A 392 25.63 -0.44 -5.04
N GLY A 393 24.84 -0.32 -3.96
CA GLY A 393 25.23 0.34 -2.70
C GLY A 393 26.45 -0.29 -2.05
N LEU A 394 26.51 -1.62 -1.99
CA LEU A 394 27.65 -2.36 -1.45
C LEU A 394 28.92 -2.18 -2.30
N GLN A 395 28.77 -1.95 -3.61
CA GLN A 395 29.88 -1.66 -4.53
C GLN A 395 30.26 -0.18 -4.58
N ALA A 396 29.57 0.68 -3.81
CA ALA A 396 29.77 2.13 -3.74
C ALA A 396 29.64 2.88 -5.08
N ASP A 397 28.91 2.34 -6.05
CA ASP A 397 28.66 3.00 -7.34
C ASP A 397 27.45 3.95 -7.24
N LEU A 398 27.69 5.17 -6.77
CA LEU A 398 26.65 6.20 -6.63
C LEU A 398 26.01 6.61 -7.97
N SER A 399 26.71 6.42 -9.09
CA SER A 399 26.19 6.77 -10.41
C SER A 399 25.17 5.75 -10.89
N GLU A 400 25.47 4.46 -10.70
CA GLU A 400 24.58 3.35 -11.02
C GLU A 400 23.33 3.39 -10.13
N ILE A 401 23.48 3.66 -8.83
CA ILE A 401 22.34 3.78 -7.90
C ILE A 401 21.34 4.84 -8.37
N ARG A 402 21.82 6.03 -8.77
CA ARG A 402 20.95 7.10 -9.28
C ARG A 402 20.23 6.69 -10.56
N GLN A 403 20.92 6.01 -11.47
CA GLN A 403 20.32 5.54 -12.71
C GLN A 403 19.26 4.46 -12.45
N LEU A 404 19.54 3.50 -11.57
CA LEU A 404 18.58 2.48 -11.13
C LEU A 404 17.37 3.08 -10.42
N GLU A 405 17.57 4.13 -9.62
CA GLU A 405 16.48 4.83 -8.95
C GLU A 405 15.54 5.49 -9.97
N VAL A 406 16.06 6.15 -11.01
CA VAL A 406 15.25 6.73 -12.09
C VAL A 406 14.43 5.66 -12.81
N LEU A 407 15.04 4.51 -13.13
CA LEU A 407 14.36 3.40 -13.79
C LEU A 407 13.24 2.81 -12.93
N ARG A 408 13.51 2.60 -11.64
CA ARG A 408 12.53 2.16 -10.65
C ARG A 408 11.36 3.13 -10.55
N MET A 409 11.63 4.44 -10.48
CA MET A 409 10.59 5.48 -10.39
C MET A 409 9.71 5.52 -11.65
N ARG A 410 10.30 5.31 -12.83
CA ARG A 410 9.54 5.18 -14.08
C ARG A 410 8.63 3.96 -14.08
N LEU A 411 9.14 2.80 -13.68
CA LEU A 411 8.33 1.58 -13.57
C LEU A 411 7.18 1.78 -12.59
N MET A 412 7.47 2.40 -11.44
CA MET A 412 6.45 2.70 -10.42
C MET A 412 5.37 3.63 -10.95
N ARG A 413 5.72 4.65 -11.75
CA ARG A 413 4.77 5.55 -12.40
C ARG A 413 3.82 4.81 -13.35
N ASP A 414 4.36 4.02 -14.27
CA ASP A 414 3.55 3.34 -15.29
C ASP A 414 2.70 2.22 -14.64
N TYR A 415 3.25 1.49 -13.66
CA TYR A 415 2.52 0.54 -12.81
C TYR A 415 1.36 1.21 -12.07
N SER A 416 1.61 2.35 -11.42
CA SER A 416 0.58 3.07 -10.69
C SER A 416 -0.55 3.51 -11.62
N GLY A 417 -0.21 4.02 -12.81
CA GLY A 417 -1.19 4.40 -13.83
C GLY A 417 -2.13 3.25 -14.21
N LEU A 418 -1.58 2.07 -14.51
CA LEU A 418 -2.37 0.88 -14.83
C LEU A 418 -3.20 0.42 -13.63
N TRP A 419 -2.60 0.39 -12.44
CA TRP A 419 -3.26 -0.05 -11.22
C TRP A 419 -4.49 0.80 -10.89
N LEU A 420 -4.42 2.11 -11.09
CA LEU A 420 -5.59 2.97 -10.89
C LEU A 420 -6.75 2.60 -11.83
N LEU A 421 -6.46 2.18 -13.05
CA LEU A 421 -7.47 1.87 -14.06
C LEU A 421 -8.08 0.48 -13.90
N VAL A 422 -7.25 -0.53 -13.65
CA VAL A 422 -7.68 -1.94 -13.52
C VAL A 422 -8.61 -2.16 -12.33
N TRP A 423 -8.39 -1.42 -11.23
CA TRP A 423 -9.18 -1.58 -10.01
C TRP A 423 -10.30 -0.55 -9.86
N LYS A 424 -10.38 0.48 -10.73
CA LYS A 424 -11.48 1.48 -10.76
C LYS A 424 -12.90 0.87 -10.86
N PRO A 425 -13.17 -0.16 -11.70
CA PRO A 425 -14.53 -0.71 -11.87
C PRO A 425 -15.05 -1.46 -10.62
N PHE A 426 -14.15 -1.97 -9.76
CA PHE A 426 -14.54 -2.71 -8.55
C PHE A 426 -15.09 -1.79 -7.46
N PHE A 427 -14.72 -0.51 -7.48
CA PHE A 427 -15.16 0.46 -6.47
C PHE A 427 -16.46 1.20 -6.83
N ASN A 428 -16.93 1.10 -8.08
CA ASN A 428 -18.21 1.66 -8.53
C ASN A 428 -19.40 0.69 -8.37
N ARG A 429 -19.18 -0.56 -7.94
CA ARG A 429 -20.28 -1.45 -7.54
C ARG A 429 -20.90 -0.91 -6.24
N ARG A 430 -22.02 -0.19 -6.35
CA ARG A 430 -22.94 -0.02 -5.21
C ARG A 430 -23.37 -1.42 -4.74
N PRO A 431 -23.24 -1.76 -3.45
CA PRO A 431 -23.92 -2.94 -2.93
C PRO A 431 -25.42 -2.63 -2.98
N GLY A 432 -26.17 -3.21 -3.92
CA GLY A 432 -27.63 -3.07 -3.96
C GLY A 432 -28.34 -3.09 -5.31
N THR A 433 -27.68 -3.26 -6.45
CA THR A 433 -28.38 -3.48 -7.73
C THR A 433 -28.06 -4.84 -8.32
N THR A 434 -28.46 -5.87 -7.58
CA THR A 434 -29.13 -7.02 -8.19
C THR A 434 -30.61 -6.82 -7.91
N LEU A 435 -31.42 -6.59 -8.94
CA LEU A 435 -32.78 -7.12 -9.07
C LEU A 435 -33.35 -6.74 -10.45
N ALA A 436 -33.93 -7.77 -11.08
CA ALA A 436 -34.57 -7.86 -12.40
C ALA A 436 -33.63 -8.15 -13.58
#